data_AF-A0A9X1T2A7-F1
#
_entry.id   AF-A0A9X1T2A7-F1
#
_cell.length_a   1.000
_cell.length_b   1.000
_cell.length_c   1.000
_cell.angle_alpha   90.00
_cell.angle_beta   90.00
_cell.angle_gamma   90.00
#
_symmetry.space_group_name_H-M   'P 1'
#
loop_
_entity.id
_entity.type
_entity.pdbx_description
1 polymer ?
#
loop_
_entity_poly.entity_id
_entity_poly.type
_entity_poly.pdbx_seq_one_letter_code
_entity_poly.pdbx_strand_id
1 'polypeptide(L)'
;MFHKIGSHVAAAAAVSLFGLFPDAANAQTTEERRERGAAVVRSLNNGTPQPTLEAMRQEFPFLAEATEAYALGDVWSRPGLDNRTRQLAAVAAFAAMGETALMKVHAGYALNIGVPEEELKEVIYMLTVPAGFPKAIAASQVLSELFRERREANGGAPAGQRPATGQRGENQP
;
A
#
# COMPACT_ATOMS: atom_id res chain seq x y z
N MET A 1 -10.06 -1.34 74.17
CA MET A 1 -9.86 0.04 73.66
C MET A 1 -8.48 0.08 73.04
N PHE A 2 -8.40 0.49 71.76
CA PHE A 2 -7.22 0.80 70.95
C PHE A 2 -6.43 -0.31 70.21
N HIS A 3 -6.09 0.07 68.96
CA HIS A 3 -5.06 -0.42 68.02
C HIS A 3 -5.40 -1.68 67.22
N LYS A 4 -5.34 -1.72 65.87
CA LYS A 4 -4.48 -1.00 64.91
C LYS A 4 -5.14 -0.93 63.52
N ILE A 5 -5.00 0.23 62.85
CA ILE A 5 -5.23 0.41 61.40
C ILE A 5 -3.97 -0.07 60.67
N GLY A 6 -4.13 -1.06 59.78
CA GLY A 6 -3.05 -1.56 58.92
C GLY A 6 -3.35 -1.22 57.47
N SER A 7 -2.56 -0.31 56.92
CA SER A 7 -2.48 0.03 55.50
C SER A 7 -2.06 -1.19 54.68
N HIS A 8 -2.85 -1.57 53.66
CA HIS A 8 -2.36 -2.46 52.61
C HIS A 8 -2.06 -1.64 51.35
N VAL A 9 -0.76 -1.56 51.11
CA VAL A 9 -0.07 -1.00 49.95
C VAL A 9 -0.61 -1.64 48.67
N ALA A 10 -0.96 -0.81 47.69
CA ALA A 10 -1.31 -1.24 46.35
C ALA A 10 -0.08 -1.91 45.70
N ALA A 11 -0.21 -3.21 45.38
CA ALA A 11 0.78 -3.92 44.58
C ALA A 11 0.65 -3.46 43.12
N ALA A 12 1.60 -2.64 42.65
CA ALA A 12 1.77 -2.35 41.24
C ALA A 12 2.24 -3.62 40.53
N ALA A 13 1.35 -4.27 39.78
CA ALA A 13 1.73 -5.33 38.86
C ALA A 13 2.52 -4.70 37.71
N ALA A 14 3.84 -4.91 37.70
CA ALA A 14 4.68 -4.62 36.55
C ALA A 14 4.26 -5.56 35.41
N VAL A 15 3.38 -5.09 34.53
CA VAL A 15 3.09 -5.76 33.26
C VAL A 15 4.36 -5.70 32.44
N SER A 16 5.05 -6.83 32.32
CA SER A 16 6.18 -6.98 31.41
C SER A 16 5.71 -6.72 29.97
N LEU A 17 5.93 -5.49 29.49
CA LEU A 17 5.63 -5.03 28.14
C LEU A 17 6.54 -5.65 27.05
N PHE A 18 7.18 -6.78 27.33
CA PHE A 18 8.22 -7.37 26.48
C PHE A 18 7.68 -8.14 25.26
N GLY A 19 6.36 -8.19 25.07
CA GLY A 19 5.71 -9.03 24.03
C GLY A 19 4.86 -8.30 22.99
N LEU A 20 4.74 -6.96 23.03
CA LEU A 20 3.85 -6.22 22.11
C LEU A 20 4.50 -5.80 20.79
N PHE A 21 5.82 -5.98 20.62
CA PHE A 21 6.53 -5.66 19.38
C PHE A 21 7.63 -6.70 19.10
N PRO A 22 7.33 -7.81 18.40
CA PRO A 22 8.32 -8.87 18.18
C PRO A 22 9.52 -8.48 17.30
N ASP A 23 9.51 -7.32 16.63
CA ASP A 23 10.49 -7.01 15.57
C ASP A 23 11.56 -5.97 15.94
N ALA A 24 11.60 -5.44 17.17
CA ALA A 24 12.55 -4.38 17.51
C ALA A 24 14.01 -4.85 17.73
N ALA A 25 14.32 -6.15 17.60
CA ALA A 25 15.58 -6.72 18.09
C ALA A 25 16.46 -7.42 17.05
N ASN A 26 16.13 -7.42 15.76
CA ASN A 26 17.05 -7.92 14.74
C ASN A 26 17.49 -6.78 13.81
N ALA A 27 18.78 -6.44 13.83
CA ALA A 27 19.38 -5.59 12.82
C ALA A 27 19.38 -6.38 11.50
N GLN A 28 18.29 -6.26 10.74
CA GLN A 28 18.15 -6.92 9.44
C GLN A 28 19.18 -6.35 8.47
N THR A 29 19.77 -7.23 7.67
CA THR A 29 20.74 -6.81 6.67
C THR A 29 20.07 -5.93 5.61
N THR A 30 20.83 -5.07 4.94
CA THR A 30 20.29 -4.31 3.81
C THR A 30 19.70 -5.22 2.74
N GLU A 31 20.30 -6.40 2.52
CA GLU A 31 19.80 -7.36 1.55
C GLU A 31 18.42 -7.92 1.93
N GLU A 32 18.23 -8.37 3.17
CA GLU A 32 16.91 -8.86 3.65
C GLU A 32 15.81 -7.78 3.54
N ARG A 33 16.17 -6.53 3.79
CA ARG A 33 15.25 -5.40 3.63
C ARG A 33 14.90 -5.17 2.16
N ARG A 34 15.89 -5.26 1.26
CA ARG A 34 15.66 -5.15 -0.19
C ARG A 34 14.80 -6.29 -0.72
N GLU A 35 15.05 -7.52 -0.30
CA GLU A 35 14.23 -8.68 -0.68
C GLU A 35 12.76 -8.49 -0.30
N ARG A 36 12.51 -7.96 0.90
CA ARG A 36 11.17 -7.62 1.36
C ARG A 36 10.56 -6.48 0.55
N GLY A 37 11.32 -5.45 0.23
CA GLY A 37 10.87 -4.37 -0.63
C GLY A 37 10.49 -4.83 -2.04
N ALA A 38 11.30 -5.71 -2.62
CA ALA A 38 11.01 -6.34 -3.89
C ALA A 38 9.76 -7.23 -3.82
N ALA A 39 9.53 -7.94 -2.70
CA ALA A 39 8.33 -8.72 -2.46
C ALA A 39 7.07 -7.85 -2.39
N VAL A 40 7.15 -6.67 -1.74
CA VAL A 40 6.06 -5.69 -1.73
C VAL A 40 5.68 -5.30 -3.16
N VAL A 41 6.66 -4.88 -3.99
CA VAL A 41 6.39 -4.48 -5.38
C VAL A 41 5.75 -5.62 -6.17
N ARG A 42 6.31 -6.84 -6.09
CA ARG A 42 5.74 -8.00 -6.78
C ARG A 42 4.29 -8.27 -6.36
N SER A 43 3.97 -8.14 -5.07
CA SER A 43 2.61 -8.35 -4.57
C SER A 43 1.60 -7.31 -5.10
N LEU A 44 2.05 -6.09 -5.36
CA LEU A 44 1.21 -4.98 -5.82
C LEU A 44 1.13 -4.89 -7.36
N ASN A 45 2.10 -5.48 -8.05
CA ASN A 45 2.32 -5.28 -9.48
C ASN A 45 2.22 -6.58 -10.28
N ASN A 46 1.37 -7.51 -9.85
CA ASN A 46 1.13 -8.80 -10.54
C ASN A 46 2.42 -9.59 -10.81
N GLY A 47 3.34 -9.59 -9.85
CA GLY A 47 4.63 -10.27 -9.97
C GLY A 47 5.68 -9.55 -10.83
N THR A 48 5.34 -8.42 -11.45
CA THR A 48 6.27 -7.68 -12.33
C THR A 48 7.06 -6.62 -11.56
N PRO A 49 8.35 -6.41 -11.89
CA PRO A 49 9.13 -5.28 -11.35
C PRO A 49 8.53 -3.93 -11.76
N GLN A 50 8.89 -2.86 -11.05
CA GLN A 50 8.52 -1.51 -11.49
C GLN A 50 9.56 -0.91 -12.42
N PRO A 51 9.17 -0.48 -13.64
CA PRO A 51 10.09 0.13 -14.59
C PRO A 51 10.84 1.33 -14.04
N THR A 52 10.18 2.18 -13.24
CA THR A 52 10.81 3.36 -12.63
C THR A 52 11.90 2.98 -11.63
N LEU A 53 11.68 1.92 -10.83
CA LEU A 53 12.70 1.45 -9.89
C LEU A 53 13.89 0.81 -10.63
N GLU A 54 13.62 0.11 -11.73
CA GLU A 54 14.69 -0.47 -12.56
C GLU A 54 15.54 0.61 -13.25
N ALA A 55 14.90 1.62 -13.84
CA ALA A 55 15.61 2.76 -14.41
C ALA A 55 16.44 3.50 -13.35
N MET A 56 15.90 3.66 -12.14
CA MET A 56 16.61 4.26 -11.02
C MET A 56 17.83 3.43 -10.59
N ARG A 57 17.76 2.09 -10.66
CA ARG A 57 18.89 1.21 -10.33
C ARG A 57 20.08 1.41 -11.27
N GLN A 58 19.83 1.77 -12.53
CA GLN A 58 20.87 1.99 -13.54
C GLN A 58 21.58 3.33 -13.34
N GLU A 59 20.83 4.41 -13.11
CA GLU A 59 21.37 5.78 -13.08
C GLU A 59 21.63 6.32 -11.66
N PHE A 60 20.84 5.87 -10.68
CA PHE A 60 20.85 6.37 -9.30
C PHE A 60 20.81 5.21 -8.29
N PRO A 61 21.82 4.30 -8.28
CA PRO A 61 21.78 3.04 -7.53
C PRO A 61 21.58 3.24 -6.02
N PHE A 62 22.16 4.30 -5.43
CA PHE A 62 21.94 4.62 -4.01
C PHE A 62 20.48 4.96 -3.70
N LEU A 63 19.82 5.72 -4.58
CA LEU A 63 18.41 6.06 -4.42
C LEU A 63 17.52 4.84 -4.62
N ALA A 64 17.85 3.97 -5.57
CA ALA A 64 17.15 2.71 -5.78
C ALA A 64 17.25 1.81 -4.55
N GLU A 65 18.44 1.68 -3.96
CA GLU A 65 18.65 0.92 -2.72
C GLU A 65 17.84 1.50 -1.56
N ALA A 66 17.88 2.82 -1.34
CA ALA A 66 17.09 3.46 -0.29
C ALA A 66 15.57 3.25 -0.50
N THR A 67 15.11 3.30 -1.75
CA THR A 67 13.71 3.05 -2.10
C THR A 67 13.32 1.59 -1.83
N GLU A 68 14.14 0.63 -2.25
CA GLU A 68 13.86 -0.80 -2.11
C GLU A 68 14.02 -1.27 -0.66
N ALA A 69 15.13 -0.94 0.00
CA ALA A 69 15.42 -1.37 1.37
C ALA A 69 14.55 -0.64 2.40
N TYR A 70 14.58 0.70 2.41
CA TYR A 70 13.92 1.46 3.47
C TYR A 70 12.45 1.74 3.15
N ALA A 71 12.15 2.41 2.04
CA ALA A 71 10.78 2.79 1.76
C ALA A 71 9.90 1.53 1.61
N LEU A 72 10.25 0.63 0.70
CA LEU A 72 9.46 -0.58 0.45
C LEU A 72 9.66 -1.63 1.54
N GLY A 73 10.92 -1.94 1.87
CA GLY A 73 11.28 -3.00 2.80
C GLY A 73 10.98 -2.71 4.27
N ASP A 74 11.18 -1.48 4.76
CA ASP A 74 10.97 -1.15 6.17
C ASP A 74 9.63 -0.47 6.45
N VAL A 75 9.13 0.37 5.54
CA VAL A 75 7.92 1.19 5.77
C VAL A 75 6.67 0.55 5.17
N TRP A 76 6.70 0.21 3.88
CA TRP A 76 5.53 -0.35 3.20
C TRP A 76 5.19 -1.78 3.63
N SER A 77 6.18 -2.56 4.08
CA SER A 77 5.99 -3.95 4.52
C SER A 77 5.41 -4.12 5.93
N ARG A 78 5.27 -3.04 6.72
CA ARG A 78 4.87 -3.13 8.14
C ARG A 78 3.51 -3.84 8.30
N PRO A 79 3.26 -4.59 9.37
CA PRO A 79 2.03 -5.39 9.50
C PRO A 79 0.78 -4.59 9.95
N GLY A 80 0.87 -3.28 10.16
CA GLY A 80 -0.22 -2.50 10.78
C GLY A 80 -1.40 -2.12 9.87
N LEU A 81 -1.22 -2.18 8.55
CA LEU A 81 -2.27 -1.88 7.56
C LEU A 81 -2.16 -2.88 6.42
N ASP A 82 -3.30 -3.33 5.90
CA ASP A 82 -3.33 -4.16 4.71
C ASP A 82 -2.94 -3.36 3.44
N ASN A 83 -2.61 -4.09 2.38
CA ASN A 83 -2.19 -3.47 1.12
C ASN A 83 -3.28 -2.57 0.54
N ARG A 84 -4.56 -2.96 0.65
CA ARG A 84 -5.70 -2.17 0.16
C ARG A 84 -5.72 -0.79 0.80
N THR A 85 -5.67 -0.72 2.12
CA THR A 85 -5.71 0.53 2.89
C THR A 85 -4.48 1.38 2.60
N ARG A 86 -3.30 0.77 2.49
CA ARG A 86 -2.06 1.48 2.15
C ARG A 86 -2.13 2.14 0.79
N GLN A 87 -2.65 1.47 -0.24
CA GLN A 87 -2.75 2.07 -1.57
C GLN A 87 -3.76 3.20 -1.62
N LEU A 88 -4.94 3.04 -0.99
CA LEU A 88 -5.92 4.13 -0.91
C LEU A 88 -5.37 5.35 -0.17
N ALA A 89 -4.66 5.13 0.94
CA ALA A 89 -4.02 6.20 1.70
C ALA A 89 -2.95 6.93 0.86
N ALA A 90 -2.15 6.20 0.10
CA ALA A 90 -1.13 6.79 -0.76
C ALA A 90 -1.72 7.54 -1.95
N VAL A 91 -2.77 7.01 -2.60
CA VAL A 91 -3.51 7.72 -3.64
C VAL A 91 -4.03 9.06 -3.10
N ALA A 92 -4.67 9.05 -1.94
CA ALA A 92 -5.16 10.26 -1.29
C ALA A 92 -4.03 11.25 -1.00
N ALA A 93 -2.91 10.77 -0.43
CA ALA A 93 -1.77 11.60 -0.07
C ALA A 93 -1.10 12.24 -1.30
N PHE A 94 -0.76 11.46 -2.32
CA PHE A 94 -0.10 11.98 -3.52
C PHE A 94 -1.02 12.92 -4.31
N ALA A 95 -2.31 12.61 -4.41
CA ALA A 95 -3.28 13.50 -5.02
C ALA A 95 -3.41 14.83 -4.24
N ALA A 96 -3.47 14.77 -2.91
CA ALA A 96 -3.51 15.96 -2.05
C ALA A 96 -2.22 16.79 -2.11
N MET A 97 -1.07 16.19 -2.42
CA MET A 97 0.18 16.91 -2.67
C MET A 97 0.26 17.50 -4.09
N GLY A 98 -0.54 17.00 -5.03
CA GLY A 98 -0.46 17.35 -6.46
C GLY A 98 0.53 16.48 -7.24
N GLU A 99 1.07 15.43 -6.62
CA GLU A 99 2.04 14.50 -7.20
C GLU A 99 1.33 13.41 -8.02
N THR A 100 0.68 13.82 -9.11
CA THR A 100 -0.23 12.95 -9.86
C THR A 100 0.47 11.78 -10.55
N ALA A 101 1.76 11.88 -10.87
CA ALA A 101 2.55 10.77 -11.42
C ALA A 101 2.69 9.62 -10.41
N LEU A 102 3.04 9.92 -9.15
CA LEU A 102 3.11 8.92 -8.08
C LEU A 102 1.71 8.42 -7.70
N MET A 103 0.72 9.31 -7.69
CA MET A 103 -0.68 8.91 -7.50
C MET A 103 -1.12 7.85 -8.53
N LYS A 104 -0.81 8.05 -9.82
CA LYS A 104 -1.16 7.10 -10.91
C LYS A 104 -0.54 5.73 -10.66
N VAL A 105 0.72 5.68 -10.21
CA VAL A 105 1.41 4.42 -9.84
C VAL A 105 0.64 3.69 -8.73
N HIS A 106 0.31 4.37 -7.64
CA HIS A 106 -0.40 3.78 -6.51
C HIS A 106 -1.85 3.41 -6.82
N ALA A 107 -2.53 4.18 -7.68
CA ALA A 107 -3.85 3.81 -8.19
C ALA A 107 -3.77 2.54 -9.05
N GLY A 108 -2.71 2.39 -9.86
CA GLY A 108 -2.45 1.17 -10.62
C GLY A 108 -2.28 -0.06 -9.73
N TYR A 109 -1.51 0.08 -8.64
CA TYR A 109 -1.38 -0.97 -7.63
C TYR A 109 -2.70 -1.31 -6.96
N ALA A 110 -3.48 -0.30 -6.56
CA ALA A 110 -4.80 -0.50 -5.95
C ALA A 110 -5.69 -1.36 -6.85
N LEU A 111 -5.76 -1.03 -8.14
CA LEU A 111 -6.54 -1.78 -9.14
C LEU A 111 -6.02 -3.21 -9.34
N ASN A 112 -4.70 -3.42 -9.29
CA ASN A 112 -4.12 -4.76 -9.42
C ASN A 112 -4.51 -5.68 -8.25
N ILE A 113 -4.62 -5.13 -7.04
CA ILE A 113 -5.02 -5.88 -5.84
C ILE A 113 -6.54 -5.88 -5.60
N GLY A 114 -7.33 -5.45 -6.58
CA GLY A 114 -8.79 -5.58 -6.57
C GLY A 114 -9.58 -4.42 -5.95
N VAL A 115 -8.96 -3.26 -5.70
CA VAL A 115 -9.71 -2.03 -5.39
C VAL A 115 -10.54 -1.63 -6.61
N PRO A 116 -11.86 -1.44 -6.50
CA PRO A 116 -12.69 -1.03 -7.62
C PRO A 116 -12.44 0.44 -8.01
N GLU A 117 -12.69 0.80 -9.28
CA GLU A 117 -12.53 2.17 -9.77
C GLU A 117 -13.36 3.17 -8.95
N GLU A 118 -14.52 2.74 -8.47
CA GLU A 118 -15.47 3.53 -7.68
C GLU A 118 -14.86 4.03 -6.37
N GLU A 119 -14.11 3.18 -5.67
CA GLU A 119 -13.44 3.59 -4.42
C GLU A 119 -12.34 4.62 -4.67
N LEU A 120 -11.62 4.52 -5.79
CA LEU A 120 -10.64 5.53 -6.18
C LEU A 120 -11.31 6.86 -6.51
N LYS A 121 -12.48 6.83 -7.19
CA LYS A 121 -13.28 8.04 -7.46
C LYS A 121 -13.74 8.69 -6.16
N GLU A 122 -14.22 7.92 -5.18
CA GLU A 122 -14.59 8.42 -3.85
C GLU A 122 -13.42 9.11 -3.13
N VAL A 123 -12.22 8.53 -3.19
CA VAL A 123 -11.01 9.18 -2.64
C VAL A 123 -10.78 10.55 -3.31
N ILE A 124 -10.92 10.66 -4.64
CA ILE A 124 -10.75 11.94 -5.34
C ILE A 124 -11.85 12.94 -4.99
N TYR A 125 -13.09 12.51 -4.81
CA TYR A 125 -14.17 13.40 -4.35
C TYR A 125 -13.89 13.95 -2.95
N MET A 126 -13.41 13.11 -2.03
CA MET A 126 -13.03 13.56 -0.70
C MET A 126 -12.03 14.72 -0.75
N LEU A 127 -11.08 14.72 -1.70
CA LEU A 127 -10.04 15.76 -1.83
C LEU A 127 -10.57 17.17 -2.04
N THR A 128 -11.80 17.32 -2.54
CA THR A 128 -12.43 18.64 -2.72
C THR A 128 -12.48 19.45 -1.42
N VAL A 129 -12.55 18.77 -0.26
CA VAL A 129 -12.62 19.39 1.07
C VAL A 129 -11.24 19.66 1.69
N PRO A 130 -10.34 18.67 1.89
CA PRO A 130 -9.06 18.89 2.56
C PRO A 130 -7.97 19.46 1.64
N ALA A 131 -8.08 19.30 0.31
CA ALA A 131 -7.04 19.69 -0.64
C ALA A 131 -7.52 20.67 -1.73
N GLY A 132 -8.84 20.88 -1.84
CA GLY A 132 -9.47 21.81 -2.77
C GLY A 132 -9.71 21.25 -4.17
N PHE A 133 -10.65 21.88 -4.87
CA PHE A 133 -11.06 21.50 -6.24
C PHE A 133 -9.92 21.40 -7.26
N PRO A 134 -8.93 22.33 -7.32
CA PRO A 134 -7.88 22.24 -8.34
C PRO A 134 -7.10 20.92 -8.32
N LYS A 135 -6.77 20.42 -7.11
CA LYS A 135 -6.06 19.14 -6.95
C LYS A 135 -6.95 17.95 -7.27
N ALA A 136 -8.22 18.00 -6.85
CA ALA A 136 -9.20 16.96 -7.19
C ALA A 136 -9.41 16.86 -8.71
N ILE A 137 -9.51 17.99 -9.42
CA ILE A 137 -9.66 18.04 -10.89
C ILE A 137 -8.44 17.41 -11.56
N ALA A 138 -7.23 17.85 -11.21
CA ALA A 138 -6.00 17.30 -11.80
C ALA A 138 -5.86 15.78 -11.55
N ALA A 139 -6.17 15.33 -10.33
CA ALA A 139 -6.14 13.91 -10.00
C ALA A 139 -7.20 13.11 -10.78
N SER A 140 -8.41 13.65 -10.97
CA SER A 140 -9.49 13.01 -11.72
C SER A 140 -9.14 12.78 -13.19
N GLN A 141 -8.40 13.71 -13.81
CA GLN A 141 -7.96 13.60 -15.21
C GLN A 141 -6.96 12.45 -15.37
N VAL A 142 -5.97 12.36 -14.48
CA VAL A 142 -4.96 11.29 -14.49
C VAL A 142 -5.58 9.93 -14.16
N LEU A 143 -6.54 9.88 -13.24
CA LEU A 143 -7.26 8.66 -12.91
C LEU A 143 -8.13 8.18 -14.09
N SER A 144 -8.77 9.11 -14.80
CA SER A 144 -9.55 8.81 -16.02
C SER A 144 -8.67 8.24 -17.14
N GLU A 145 -7.46 8.79 -17.30
CA GLU A 145 -6.48 8.28 -18.24
C GLU A 145 -6.06 6.84 -17.89
N LEU A 146 -5.71 6.59 -16.62
CA LEU A 146 -5.35 5.25 -16.15
C LEU A 146 -6.47 4.22 -16.42
N PHE A 147 -7.73 4.58 -16.15
CA PHE A 147 -8.85 3.68 -16.43
C PHE A 147 -9.01 3.40 -17.93
N ARG A 148 -8.79 4.41 -18.77
CA ARG A 148 -8.81 4.25 -20.23
C ARG A 148 -7.71 3.32 -20.71
N GLU A 149 -6.46 3.53 -20.28
CA GLU A 149 -5.31 2.66 -20.60
C GLU A 149 -5.60 1.20 -20.23
N ARG A 150 -6.18 0.96 -19.05
CA ARG A 150 -6.53 -0.40 -18.61
C ARG A 150 -7.67 -1.01 -19.39
N ARG A 151 -8.69 -0.25 -19.79
CA ARG A 151 -9.75 -0.75 -20.67
C ARG A 151 -9.19 -1.13 -22.05
N GLU A 152 -8.34 -0.28 -22.62
CA GLU A 152 -7.68 -0.55 -23.90
C GLU A 152 -6.82 -1.83 -23.82
N ALA A 153 -6.02 -1.98 -22.76
CA ALA A 153 -5.22 -3.19 -22.53
C ALA A 153 -6.06 -4.47 -22.33
N ASN A 154 -7.28 -4.34 -21.80
CA ASN A 154 -8.19 -5.46 -21.55
C ASN A 154 -9.23 -5.70 -22.67
N GLY A 155 -9.06 -5.09 -23.85
CA GLY A 155 -9.97 -5.29 -24.98
C GLY A 155 -11.33 -4.59 -24.85
N GLY A 156 -11.43 -3.54 -24.03
CA GLY A 156 -12.58 -2.62 -23.99
C GLY A 156 -13.70 -2.96 -22.98
N ALA A 157 -13.60 -4.07 -22.24
CA ALA A 157 -14.63 -4.44 -21.26
C ALA A 157 -14.49 -3.66 -19.92
N PRO A 158 -15.59 -3.17 -19.32
CA PRO A 158 -15.55 -2.53 -18.01
C PRO A 158 -15.19 -3.53 -16.89
N ALA A 159 -14.39 -3.07 -15.92
CA ALA A 159 -14.01 -3.83 -14.72
C ALA A 159 -15.24 -4.06 -13.84
N GLY A 160 -15.85 -5.25 -13.94
CA GLY A 160 -17.06 -5.63 -13.21
C GLY A 160 -17.94 -6.67 -13.93
N GLN A 161 -17.68 -6.95 -15.22
CA GLN A 161 -18.47 -7.90 -16.03
C GLN A 161 -17.70 -9.13 -16.51
N ARG A 162 -16.60 -9.53 -15.85
CA ARG A 162 -16.01 -10.84 -16.14
C ARG A 162 -16.66 -11.90 -15.25
N PRO A 163 -17.19 -13.00 -15.80
CA PRO A 163 -17.63 -14.12 -14.98
C PRO A 163 -16.42 -14.70 -14.24
N ALA A 164 -16.61 -15.05 -12.96
CA ALA A 164 -15.63 -15.81 -12.20
C ALA A 164 -15.23 -17.03 -13.03
N THR A 165 -13.93 -17.24 -13.21
CA THR A 165 -13.36 -18.30 -14.05
C THR A 165 -13.83 -19.67 -13.54
N GLY A 166 -14.96 -20.12 -14.06
CA GLY A 166 -15.54 -21.43 -13.81
C GLY A 166 -14.90 -22.45 -14.74
N GLN A 167 -14.25 -23.44 -14.13
CA GLN A 167 -14.11 -24.83 -14.58
C GLN A 167 -14.53 -25.11 -16.05
N ARG A 168 -13.55 -25.16 -16.95
CA ARG A 168 -13.57 -26.13 -18.07
C ARG A 168 -12.48 -27.13 -17.72
N GLY A 169 -12.76 -28.36 -17.32
CA GLY A 169 -13.59 -29.29 -18.06
C GLY A 169 -12.70 -30.03 -19.05
N GLU A 170 -11.63 -30.66 -18.55
CA GLU A 170 -10.85 -31.63 -19.31
C GLU A 170 -11.62 -32.95 -19.30
N ASN A 171 -12.48 -33.14 -20.29
CA ASN A 171 -12.86 -34.47 -20.74
C ASN A 171 -12.18 -34.70 -22.09
N GLN A 172 -11.27 -35.68 -22.06
CA GLN A 172 -10.70 -36.39 -23.19
C GLN A 172 -11.81 -37.01 -24.08
N PRO A 173 -11.46 -37.37 -25.30
CA PRO A 173 -11.34 -38.80 -25.60
C PRO A 173 -9.90 -39.29 -25.69
#